data_AF-A0A947KLD4-F1
#
_entry.id   AF-A0A947KLD4-F1
#
_cell.length_a   1.000
_cell.length_b   1.000
_cell.length_c   1.000
_cell.angle_alpha   90.00
_cell.angle_beta   90.00
_cell.angle_gamma   90.00
#
_symmetry.space_group_name_H-M   'P 1'
#
loop_
_entity.id
_entity.type
_entity.pdbx_description
1 polymer ?
#
loop_
_entity_poly.entity_id
_entity_poly.type
_entity_poly.pdbx_seq_one_letter_code
_entity_poly.pdbx_strand_id
1 'polypeptide(L)'
;MKCNDYRLLMMDALYDEISGVDKKTLDTHLKSCPDCRVKYHTLQTTTQTLKKWEDVEPHVNLTFVSQPASRIADFFRNLKSWKLPVRMGVAVASLLLLLSLFNTKIQITDGQFAFETSLFSRGSQTPSPELVTQTDLDNMRQENYQMVATILDEYAKRNKIETAVLFDKFYDELEKQRRTDLQLVSNAVEQVQYGTTQRLQRTDRTLGTLIEYVNMQSQGR
;
A
#
# COMPACT_ATOMS: atom_id res chain seq x y z
N MET A 1 -22.42 -3.62 31.79
CA MET A 1 -21.51 -3.66 30.62
C MET A 1 -20.25 -4.42 31.01
N LYS A 2 -19.67 -5.17 30.08
CA LYS A 2 -18.42 -5.90 30.33
C LYS A 2 -17.26 -4.92 30.17
N CYS A 3 -16.12 -5.18 30.80
CA CYS A 3 -14.93 -4.32 30.71
C CYS A 3 -14.46 -4.07 29.26
N ASN A 4 -14.74 -5.00 28.34
CA ASN A 4 -14.42 -4.85 26.92
C ASN A 4 -15.19 -3.71 26.24
N ASP A 5 -16.42 -3.43 26.68
CA ASP A 5 -17.28 -2.42 26.07
C ASP A 5 -16.74 -1.00 26.34
N TYR A 6 -16.04 -0.82 27.46
CA TYR A 6 -15.41 0.45 27.83
C TYR A 6 -14.10 0.73 27.10
N ARG A 7 -13.54 -0.26 26.37
CA ARG A 7 -12.28 -0.08 25.62
C ARG A 7 -12.46 0.96 24.50
N LEU A 8 -13.60 0.96 23.83
CA LEU A 8 -13.91 1.95 22.79
C LEU A 8 -14.03 3.35 23.40
N LEU A 9 -14.80 3.48 24.48
CA LEU A 9 -14.93 4.74 25.21
C LEU A 9 -13.59 5.29 25.71
N MET A 10 -12.67 4.42 26.14
CA MET A 10 -11.30 4.83 26.50
C MET A 10 -10.54 5.43 25.32
N MET A 11 -10.69 4.88 24.10
CA MET A 11 -10.04 5.40 22.90
C MET A 11 -10.65 6.73 22.48
N ASP A 12 -11.98 6.82 22.44
CA ASP A 12 -12.68 8.08 22.12
C ASP A 12 -12.29 9.19 23.10
N ALA A 13 -12.11 8.84 24.39
CA ALA A 13 -11.64 9.79 25.40
C ALA A 13 -10.17 10.22 25.24
N LEU A 14 -9.30 9.41 24.61
CA LEU A 14 -7.90 9.77 24.36
C LEU A 14 -7.76 10.74 23.19
N TYR A 15 -8.66 10.66 22.22
CA TYR A 15 -8.70 11.52 21.03
C TYR A 15 -9.66 12.72 21.16
N ASP A 16 -10.27 12.92 22.34
CA ASP A 16 -11.24 13.98 22.64
C ASP A 16 -12.53 13.90 21.77
N GLU A 17 -12.91 12.69 21.36
CA GLU A 17 -14.09 12.39 20.54
C GLU A 17 -15.28 11.88 21.37
N ILE A 18 -15.12 11.76 22.70
CA ILE A 18 -16.13 11.18 23.59
C ILE A 18 -17.30 12.14 23.87
N SER A 19 -18.53 11.63 23.81
CA SER A 19 -19.73 12.40 24.19
C SER A 19 -19.76 12.69 25.70
N GLY A 20 -20.41 13.79 26.12
CA GLY A 20 -20.50 14.15 27.54
C GLY A 20 -21.24 13.12 28.42
N VAL A 21 -22.15 12.33 27.82
CA VAL A 21 -22.87 11.24 28.51
C VAL A 21 -21.94 10.05 28.69
N ASP A 22 -21.22 9.67 27.63
CA ASP A 22 -20.32 8.51 27.65
C ASP A 22 -19.10 8.75 28.54
N LYS A 23 -18.63 10.00 28.62
CA LYS A 23 -17.56 10.39 29.54
C LYS A 23 -17.95 10.13 31.00
N LYS A 24 -19.16 10.52 31.40
CA LYS A 24 -19.67 10.23 32.77
C LYS A 24 -19.78 8.73 33.02
N THR A 25 -20.21 7.98 32.02
CA THR A 25 -20.34 6.51 32.09
C THR A 25 -18.96 5.85 32.24
N LEU A 26 -17.96 6.33 31.49
CA LEU A 26 -16.56 5.89 31.60
C LEU A 26 -15.97 6.24 32.96
N ASP A 27 -16.12 7.48 33.44
CA ASP A 27 -15.62 7.92 34.75
C ASP A 27 -16.19 7.09 35.90
N THR A 28 -17.49 6.75 35.82
CA THR A 28 -18.15 5.91 36.80
C THR A 28 -17.57 4.49 36.82
N HIS A 29 -17.26 3.93 35.64
CA HIS A 29 -16.62 2.62 35.52
C HIS A 29 -15.16 2.63 36.02
N LEU A 30 -14.38 3.67 35.70
CA LEU A 30 -13.00 3.81 36.16
C LEU A 30 -12.90 3.94 37.69
N LYS A 31 -13.94 4.48 38.35
CA LYS A 31 -14.05 4.51 39.82
C LYS A 31 -14.27 3.12 40.43
N SER A 32 -15.04 2.26 39.77
CA SER A 32 -15.41 0.94 40.29
C SER A 32 -14.48 -0.20 39.86
N CYS A 33 -13.75 -0.07 38.75
CA CYS A 33 -12.87 -1.11 38.21
C CYS A 33 -11.38 -0.70 38.25
N PRO A 34 -10.55 -1.29 39.13
CA PRO A 34 -9.13 -0.96 39.22
C PRO A 34 -8.34 -1.38 37.96
N ASP A 35 -8.66 -2.53 37.36
CA ASP A 35 -7.96 -3.02 36.16
C ASP A 35 -8.13 -2.09 34.96
N CYS A 36 -9.36 -1.61 34.73
CA CYS A 36 -9.66 -0.66 33.67
C CYS A 36 -8.98 0.70 33.92
N ARG A 37 -8.86 1.12 35.19
CA ARG A 37 -8.12 2.32 35.57
C ARG A 37 -6.64 2.23 35.21
N VAL A 38 -6.01 1.10 35.52
CA VAL A 38 -4.61 0.86 35.16
C VAL A 38 -4.43 0.90 33.64
N LYS A 39 -5.29 0.20 32.88
CA LYS A 39 -5.23 0.19 31.41
C LYS A 39 -5.39 1.58 30.82
N TYR A 40 -6.35 2.36 31.29
CA TYR A 40 -6.59 3.71 30.80
C TYR A 40 -5.40 4.63 31.10
N HIS A 41 -4.83 4.55 32.32
CA HIS A 41 -3.64 5.30 32.67
C HIS A 41 -2.44 4.92 31.79
N THR A 42 -2.21 3.63 31.54
CA THR A 42 -1.16 3.16 30.63
C THR A 42 -1.33 3.79 29.24
N LEU A 43 -2.54 3.74 28.67
CA LEU A 43 -2.81 4.35 27.36
C LEU A 43 -2.52 5.85 27.37
N GLN A 44 -2.97 6.59 28.38
CA GLN A 44 -2.69 8.02 28.52
C GLN A 44 -1.17 8.31 28.54
N THR A 45 -0.41 7.54 29.32
CA THR A 45 1.05 7.71 29.39
C THR A 45 1.72 7.39 28.05
N THR A 46 1.29 6.33 27.35
CA THR A 46 1.81 6.00 26.02
C THR A 46 1.53 7.12 25.03
N THR A 47 0.30 7.65 24.98
CA THR A 47 -0.05 8.77 24.09
C THR A 47 0.77 10.02 24.41
N GLN A 48 1.00 10.33 25.70
CA GLN A 48 1.84 11.46 26.09
C GLN A 48 3.30 11.27 25.67
N THR A 49 3.83 10.05 25.76
CA THR A 49 5.19 9.74 25.27
C THR A 49 5.28 9.87 23.76
N LEU A 50 4.30 9.35 23.02
CA LEU A 50 4.25 9.45 21.55
C LEU A 50 4.13 10.90 21.08
N LYS A 51 3.37 11.75 21.79
CA LYS A 51 3.29 13.20 21.50
C LYS A 51 4.61 13.95 21.63
N LYS A 52 5.59 13.40 22.36
CA LYS A 52 6.93 13.99 22.50
C LYS A 52 7.88 13.54 21.40
N TRP A 53 7.49 12.54 20.60
CA TRP A 53 8.29 12.13 19.47
C TRP A 53 8.26 13.25 18.44
N GLU A 54 9.43 13.75 18.05
CA GLU A 54 9.53 14.71 16.96
C GLU A 54 8.99 14.06 15.68
N ASP A 55 8.03 14.73 15.03
CA ASP A 55 7.63 14.39 13.67
C ASP A 55 8.84 14.64 12.77
N VAL A 56 9.59 13.58 12.51
CA VAL A 56 10.58 13.58 11.44
C VAL A 56 9.77 13.59 10.15
N GLU A 57 9.50 14.79 9.62
CA GLU A 57 8.99 14.92 8.27
C GLU A 57 9.95 14.14 7.35
N PRO A 58 9.51 13.02 6.76
CA PRO A 58 10.38 12.29 5.87
C PRO A 58 10.75 13.27 4.76
N HIS A 59 12.04 13.50 4.55
CA HIS A 59 12.51 14.22 3.39
C HIS A 59 12.08 13.42 2.17
N VAL A 60 10.92 13.77 1.63
CA VAL A 60 10.37 13.16 0.43
C VAL A 60 11.26 13.64 -0.71
N ASN A 61 12.35 12.93 -0.94
CA ASN A 61 13.14 13.08 -2.15
C ASN A 61 12.30 12.52 -3.30
N LEU A 62 11.34 13.33 -3.74
CA LEU A 62 10.54 13.10 -4.93
C LEU A 62 11.51 13.11 -6.11
N THR A 63 12.09 11.95 -6.37
CA THR A 63 12.90 11.72 -7.56
C THR A 63 11.90 11.60 -8.69
N PHE A 64 11.63 12.73 -9.33
CA PHE A 64 10.83 12.76 -10.55
C PHE A 64 11.60 12.00 -11.63
N VAL A 65 11.34 10.70 -11.74
CA VAL A 65 11.78 9.92 -12.88
C VAL A 65 11.04 10.49 -14.08
N SER A 66 11.73 11.25 -14.90
CA SER A 66 11.25 11.67 -16.20
C SER A 66 11.01 10.40 -17.03
N GLN A 67 9.74 10.01 -17.14
CA GLN A 67 9.33 8.98 -18.09
C GLN A 67 9.80 9.44 -19.48
N PRO A 68 10.43 8.55 -20.29
CA PRO A 68 10.79 8.90 -21.65
C PRO A 68 9.53 9.35 -22.38
N ALA A 69 9.61 10.49 -23.06
CA ALA A 69 8.48 11.14 -23.72
C ALA A 69 7.63 10.11 -24.47
N SER A 70 6.36 9.98 -24.04
CA SER A 70 5.39 9.14 -24.72
C SER A 70 5.27 9.62 -26.17
N ARG A 71 5.43 8.71 -27.13
CA ARG A 71 5.29 9.00 -28.57
C ARG A 71 3.96 9.69 -28.92
N ILE A 72 2.95 9.54 -28.06
CA ILE A 72 1.65 10.19 -28.16
C ILE A 72 1.75 11.69 -27.85
N ALA A 73 2.55 12.09 -26.86
CA ALA A 73 2.77 13.50 -26.51
C ALA A 73 3.47 14.25 -27.66
N ASP A 74 4.44 13.61 -28.32
CA ASP A 74 5.11 14.17 -29.51
C ASP A 74 4.17 14.30 -30.70
N PHE A 75 3.24 13.35 -30.89
CA PHE A 75 2.21 13.41 -31.92
C PHE A 75 1.29 14.63 -31.74
N PHE A 76 0.82 14.90 -30.51
CA PHE A 76 -0.01 16.07 -30.21
C PHE A 76 0.75 17.39 -30.33
N ARG A 77 2.07 17.40 -30.00
CA ARG A 77 2.91 18.60 -30.14
C ARG A 77 3.13 18.98 -31.60
N ASN A 78 3.28 18.00 -32.48
CA ASN A 78 3.41 18.23 -33.93
C ASN A 78 2.10 18.65 -34.59
N LEU A 79 0.94 18.31 -34.01
CA LEU A 79 -0.37 18.73 -34.51
C LEU A 79 -0.62 20.24 -34.32
N LYS A 80 0.03 20.86 -33.32
CA LYS A 80 -0.13 22.28 -32.98
C LYS A 80 0.60 23.24 -33.95
N SER A 81 1.61 22.77 -34.69
CA SER A 81 2.48 23.64 -35.51
C SER A 81 2.18 23.63 -37.01
N TRP A 82 1.07 23.06 -37.48
CA TRP A 82 0.77 22.97 -38.92
C TRP A 82 -0.48 23.75 -39.32
N LYS A 83 -0.30 24.71 -40.25
CA LYS A 83 -1.28 25.54 -40.98
C LYS A 83 -2.71 24.95 -40.98
N LEU A 84 -3.51 25.34 -39.98
CA LEU A 84 -4.81 24.77 -39.65
C LEU A 84 -5.98 25.04 -40.63
N PRO A 85 -6.07 26.16 -41.39
CA PRO A 85 -7.34 26.47 -42.05
C PRO A 85 -7.63 25.61 -43.28
N VAL A 86 -6.60 25.12 -43.99
CA VAL A 86 -6.80 24.35 -45.24
C VAL A 86 -7.19 22.90 -44.96
N ARG A 87 -6.70 22.30 -43.87
CA ARG A 87 -7.00 20.89 -43.53
C ARG A 87 -8.32 20.71 -42.77
N MET A 88 -8.75 21.71 -42.00
CA MET A 88 -10.08 21.70 -41.38
C MET A 88 -11.19 21.77 -42.43
N GLY A 89 -11.01 22.53 -43.51
CA GLY A 89 -11.98 22.57 -44.62
C GLY A 89 -12.16 21.20 -45.28
N VAL A 90 -11.06 20.47 -45.52
CA VAL A 90 -11.12 19.11 -46.10
C VAL A 90 -11.72 18.11 -45.12
N ALA A 91 -11.41 18.19 -43.82
CA ALA A 91 -11.97 17.29 -42.81
C ALA A 91 -13.47 17.51 -42.59
N VAL A 92 -13.93 18.77 -42.60
CA VAL A 92 -15.36 19.08 -42.49
C VAL A 92 -16.09 18.68 -43.77
N ALA A 93 -15.51 18.94 -44.95
CA ALA A 93 -16.10 18.51 -46.22
C ALA A 93 -16.15 16.98 -46.33
N SER A 94 -15.12 16.25 -45.90
CA SER A 94 -15.13 14.79 -45.91
C SER A 94 -16.08 14.21 -44.87
N LEU A 95 -16.21 14.82 -43.70
CA LEU A 95 -17.20 14.46 -42.68
C LEU A 95 -18.63 14.68 -43.17
N LEU A 96 -18.91 15.81 -43.82
CA LEU A 96 -20.21 16.09 -44.43
C LEU A 96 -20.51 15.15 -45.60
N LEU A 97 -19.50 14.81 -46.39
CA LEU A 97 -19.64 13.86 -47.50
C LEU A 97 -19.87 12.44 -46.97
N LEU A 98 -19.22 12.05 -45.86
CA LEU A 98 -19.53 10.83 -45.12
C LEU A 98 -20.97 10.88 -44.59
N LEU A 99 -21.36 11.89 -43.82
CA LEU A 99 -22.72 12.01 -43.29
C LEU A 99 -23.80 11.95 -44.38
N SER A 100 -23.52 12.53 -45.55
CA SER A 100 -24.36 12.41 -46.75
C SER A 100 -24.47 10.98 -47.28
N LEU A 101 -23.36 10.24 -47.35
CA LEU A 101 -23.35 8.81 -47.70
C LEU A 101 -24.07 7.94 -46.66
N PHE A 102 -24.12 8.37 -45.39
CA PHE A 102 -24.66 7.59 -44.26
C PHE A 102 -26.15 7.87 -43.95
N ASN A 103 -26.83 8.72 -44.72
CA ASN A 103 -28.25 9.09 -44.56
C ASN A 103 -28.65 9.37 -43.10
N THR A 104 -27.81 10.15 -42.40
CA THR A 104 -27.95 10.40 -40.96
C THR A 104 -29.16 11.28 -40.65
N LYS A 105 -30.08 10.81 -39.81
CA LYS A 105 -31.24 11.58 -39.35
C LYS A 105 -31.06 11.92 -37.87
N ILE A 106 -31.08 13.21 -37.57
CA ILE A 106 -30.98 13.73 -36.19
C ILE A 106 -32.37 14.27 -35.84
N GLN A 107 -33.05 13.62 -34.90
CA GLN A 107 -34.32 14.11 -34.35
C GLN A 107 -34.14 14.44 -32.87
N ILE A 108 -34.55 15.64 -32.50
CA ILE A 108 -34.58 16.14 -31.14
C ILE A 108 -36.04 16.42 -30.84
N THR A 109 -36.67 15.61 -29.99
CA THR A 109 -38.05 15.80 -29.55
C THR A 109 -38.11 15.50 -28.05
N ASP A 110 -38.59 16.47 -27.26
CA ASP A 110 -38.81 16.38 -25.81
C ASP A 110 -37.67 15.77 -24.98
N GLY A 111 -36.44 16.27 -25.17
CA GLY A 111 -35.30 15.93 -24.31
C GLY A 111 -34.65 14.57 -24.58
N GLN A 112 -35.11 13.83 -25.59
CA GLN A 112 -34.46 12.61 -26.05
C GLN A 112 -33.66 12.88 -27.34
N PHE A 113 -32.38 12.52 -27.32
CA PHE A 113 -31.48 12.61 -28.46
C PHE A 113 -31.43 11.26 -29.18
N ALA A 114 -31.99 11.20 -30.39
CA ALA A 114 -31.90 10.02 -31.25
C ALA A 114 -30.97 10.31 -32.42
N PHE A 115 -29.89 9.52 -32.51
CA PHE A 115 -28.92 9.56 -33.61
C PHE A 115 -28.97 8.23 -34.37
N GLU A 116 -29.46 8.27 -35.61
CA GLU A 116 -29.58 7.09 -36.45
C GLU A 116 -28.74 7.27 -37.72
N THR A 117 -27.90 6.27 -38.02
CA THR A 117 -27.06 6.22 -39.23
C THR A 117 -27.26 4.84 -39.87
N SER A 118 -27.62 4.80 -41.16
CA SER A 118 -27.91 3.55 -41.84
C SER A 118 -27.31 3.54 -43.25
N LEU A 119 -26.38 2.61 -43.52
CA LEU A 119 -25.72 2.43 -44.82
C LEU A 119 -26.59 1.76 -45.88
N PHE A 120 -27.69 1.13 -45.47
CA PHE A 120 -28.65 0.50 -46.36
C PHE A 120 -30.03 0.99 -45.96
N SER A 121 -30.84 1.45 -46.92
CA SER A 121 -32.23 1.87 -46.68
C SER A 121 -33.05 0.66 -46.23
N ARG A 122 -32.98 0.35 -44.93
CA ARG A 122 -33.98 -0.47 -44.27
C ARG A 122 -35.16 0.45 -44.10
N GLY A 123 -36.21 0.19 -44.89
CA GLY A 123 -37.48 0.90 -44.80
C GLY A 123 -37.84 1.12 -43.34
N SER A 124 -38.13 2.37 -43.00
CA SER A 124 -38.44 2.86 -41.67
C SER A 124 -39.53 1.99 -41.01
N GLN A 125 -39.08 0.98 -40.27
CA GLN A 125 -39.82 0.42 -39.16
C GLN A 125 -39.33 1.22 -37.97
N THR A 126 -40.17 2.16 -37.53
CA THR A 126 -40.17 2.63 -36.16
C THR A 126 -39.87 1.44 -35.26
N PRO A 127 -38.81 1.45 -34.44
CA PRO A 127 -38.62 0.38 -33.47
C PRO A 127 -39.84 0.44 -32.57
N SER A 128 -40.77 -0.49 -32.81
CA SER A 128 -41.75 -0.86 -31.81
C SER A 128 -40.94 -1.15 -30.55
N PRO A 129 -41.38 -0.72 -29.36
CA PRO A 129 -40.73 -1.13 -28.12
C PRO A 129 -40.85 -2.65 -28.06
N GLU A 130 -39.86 -3.35 -28.60
CA GLU A 130 -39.69 -4.77 -28.43
C GLU A 130 -39.40 -4.89 -26.94
N LEU A 131 -40.45 -5.25 -26.20
CA LEU A 131 -40.35 -5.59 -24.80
C LEU A 131 -39.17 -6.52 -24.70
N VAL A 132 -38.09 -6.06 -24.04
CA VAL A 132 -36.98 -6.91 -23.62
C VAL A 132 -37.63 -8.11 -22.96
N THR A 133 -37.66 -9.23 -23.68
CA THR A 133 -38.32 -10.42 -23.22
C THR A 133 -37.51 -10.91 -22.02
N GLN A 134 -38.18 -11.42 -21.00
CA GLN A 134 -37.55 -11.84 -19.75
C GLN A 134 -36.35 -12.80 -19.99
N THR A 135 -36.42 -13.57 -21.08
CA THR A 135 -35.36 -14.46 -21.58
C THR A 135 -34.07 -13.74 -22.01
N ASP A 136 -34.16 -12.54 -22.57
CA ASP A 136 -32.98 -11.78 -23.02
C ASP A 136 -32.22 -11.18 -21.83
N LEU A 137 -32.96 -10.77 -20.81
CA LEU A 137 -32.39 -10.32 -19.54
C LEU A 137 -31.67 -11.47 -18.80
N ASP A 138 -32.26 -12.67 -18.84
CA ASP A 138 -31.67 -13.85 -18.21
C ASP A 138 -30.40 -14.32 -18.94
N ASN A 139 -30.39 -14.25 -20.28
CA ASN A 139 -29.17 -14.51 -21.07
C ASN A 139 -28.05 -13.51 -20.73
N MET A 140 -28.35 -12.21 -20.66
CA MET A 140 -27.36 -11.20 -20.26
C MET A 140 -26.85 -11.38 -18.82
N ARG A 141 -27.70 -11.86 -17.90
CA ARG A 141 -27.26 -12.21 -16.54
C ARG A 141 -26.31 -13.39 -16.57
N GLN A 142 -26.63 -14.42 -17.34
CA GLN A 142 -25.81 -15.62 -17.45
C GLN A 142 -24.43 -15.31 -18.05
N GLU A 143 -24.36 -14.47 -19.09
CA GLU A 143 -23.09 -14.00 -19.67
C GLU A 143 -22.26 -13.20 -18.65
N ASN A 144 -22.89 -12.29 -17.90
CA ASN A 144 -22.22 -11.56 -16.84
C ASN A 144 -21.64 -12.48 -15.76
N TYR A 145 -22.38 -13.50 -15.33
CA TYR A 145 -21.88 -14.46 -14.35
C TYR A 145 -20.68 -15.25 -14.87
N GLN A 146 -20.70 -15.67 -16.14
CA GLN A 146 -19.58 -16.38 -16.75
C GLN A 146 -18.34 -15.49 -16.87
N MET A 147 -18.52 -14.21 -17.23
CA MET A 147 -17.43 -13.24 -17.27
C MET A 147 -16.81 -13.02 -15.89
N VAL A 148 -17.65 -12.77 -14.88
CA VAL A 148 -17.18 -12.56 -13.49
C VAL A 148 -16.46 -13.80 -12.95
N ALA A 149 -16.99 -15.00 -13.22
CA ALA A 149 -16.35 -16.25 -12.80
C ALA A 149 -14.96 -16.43 -13.42
N THR A 150 -14.82 -16.12 -14.71
CA THR A 150 -13.54 -16.19 -15.43
C THR A 150 -12.53 -15.19 -14.87
N ILE A 151 -12.98 -13.96 -14.59
CA ILE A 151 -12.14 -12.92 -13.98
C ILE A 151 -11.66 -13.35 -12.59
N LEU A 152 -12.56 -13.89 -11.76
CA LEU A 152 -12.23 -14.36 -10.41
C LEU A 152 -11.21 -15.51 -10.42
N ASP A 153 -11.33 -16.45 -11.36
CA ASP A 153 -10.36 -17.55 -11.50
C ASP A 153 -8.96 -17.03 -11.90
N GLU A 154 -8.91 -16.07 -12.83
CA GLU A 154 -7.65 -15.43 -13.24
C GLU A 154 -7.00 -14.64 -12.09
N TYR A 155 -7.81 -13.94 -11.29
CA TYR A 155 -7.33 -13.28 -10.07
C TYR A 155 -6.81 -14.28 -9.05
N ALA A 156 -7.51 -15.39 -8.82
CA ALA A 156 -7.07 -16.42 -7.88
C ALA A 156 -5.72 -17.03 -8.30
N LYS A 157 -5.52 -17.27 -9.61
CA LYS A 157 -4.25 -17.74 -10.17
C LYS A 157 -3.12 -16.72 -10.00
N ARG A 158 -3.36 -15.45 -10.36
CA ARG A 158 -2.36 -14.39 -10.17
C ARG A 158 -1.97 -14.23 -8.71
N ASN A 159 -2.95 -14.22 -7.82
CA ASN A 159 -2.70 -14.08 -6.38
C ASN A 159 -1.86 -15.23 -5.83
N LYS A 160 -2.08 -16.48 -6.31
CA LYS A 160 -1.22 -17.62 -5.95
C LYS A 160 0.23 -17.47 -6.41
N ILE A 161 0.44 -16.95 -7.62
CA ILE A 161 1.80 -16.72 -8.16
C ILE A 161 2.49 -15.60 -7.38
N GLU A 162 1.79 -14.49 -7.15
CA GLU A 162 2.33 -13.34 -6.42
C GLU A 162 2.70 -13.72 -4.98
N THR A 163 1.82 -14.46 -4.29
CA THR A 163 2.11 -14.97 -2.95
C THR A 163 3.30 -15.94 -2.94
N ALA A 164 3.42 -16.84 -3.92
CA ALA A 164 4.57 -17.74 -4.03
C ALA A 164 5.89 -16.97 -4.21
N VAL A 165 5.91 -15.93 -5.06
CA VAL A 165 7.08 -15.07 -5.27
C VAL A 165 7.43 -14.28 -4.01
N LEU A 166 6.44 -13.79 -3.27
CA LEU A 166 6.65 -13.11 -1.99
C LEU A 166 7.28 -14.03 -0.96
N PHE A 167 6.81 -15.28 -0.86
CA PHE A 167 7.41 -16.27 0.04
C PHE A 167 8.86 -16.57 -0.34
N ASP A 168 9.15 -16.75 -1.63
CA ASP A 168 10.52 -17.00 -2.12
C ASP A 168 11.47 -15.86 -1.71
N LYS A 169 11.08 -14.61 -1.94
CA LYS A 169 11.85 -13.44 -1.52
C LYS A 169 12.02 -13.35 0.00
N PHE A 170 10.99 -13.71 0.76
CA PHE A 170 11.06 -13.75 2.22
C PHE A 170 12.04 -14.80 2.73
N TYR A 171 12.08 -15.99 2.10
CA TYR A 171 13.06 -17.03 2.41
C TYR A 171 14.49 -16.57 2.14
N ASP A 172 14.72 -15.92 1.00
CA ASP A 172 16.05 -15.37 0.66
C ASP A 172 16.53 -14.35 1.69
N GLU A 173 15.66 -13.45 2.14
CA GLU A 173 16.02 -12.44 3.15
C GLU A 173 16.30 -13.08 4.51
N LEU A 174 15.54 -14.09 4.92
CA LEU A 174 15.80 -14.85 6.14
C LEU A 174 17.15 -15.58 6.10
N GLU A 175 17.47 -16.22 4.98
CA GLU A 175 18.74 -16.92 4.80
C GLU A 175 19.92 -15.95 4.84
N LYS A 176 19.76 -14.78 4.21
CA LYS A 176 20.75 -13.70 4.25
C LYS A 176 20.95 -13.17 5.67
N GLN A 177 19.86 -12.88 6.39
CA GLN A 177 19.91 -12.44 7.79
C GLN A 177 20.61 -13.48 8.67
N ARG A 178 20.25 -14.75 8.52
CA ARG A 178 20.88 -15.85 9.25
C ARG A 178 22.39 -15.91 9.01
N ARG A 179 22.84 -15.72 7.77
CA ARG A 179 24.28 -15.71 7.46
C ARG A 179 25.00 -14.52 8.11
N THR A 180 24.38 -13.33 8.08
CA THR A 180 24.91 -12.15 8.76
C THR A 180 25.01 -12.36 10.27
N ASP A 181 23.97 -12.94 10.88
CA ASP A 181 23.96 -13.23 12.31
C ASP A 181 25.02 -14.27 12.68
N LEU A 182 25.18 -15.33 11.88
CA LEU A 182 26.23 -16.33 12.08
C LEU A 182 27.63 -15.72 11.96
N GLN A 183 27.84 -14.78 11.04
CA GLN A 183 29.10 -14.04 10.95
C GLN A 183 29.35 -13.18 12.20
N LEU A 184 28.32 -12.47 12.67
CA LEU A 184 28.42 -11.65 13.87
C LEU A 184 28.73 -12.49 15.11
N VAL A 185 28.06 -13.63 15.28
CA VAL A 185 28.33 -14.60 16.35
C VAL A 185 29.75 -15.15 16.23
N SER A 186 30.19 -15.54 15.03
CA SER A 186 31.56 -16.02 14.81
C SER A 186 32.60 -14.98 15.25
N ASN A 187 32.43 -13.73 14.83
CA ASN A 187 33.34 -12.63 15.19
C ASN A 187 33.33 -12.38 16.71
N ALA A 188 32.17 -12.46 17.36
CA ALA A 188 32.05 -12.31 18.80
C ALA A 188 32.78 -13.43 19.56
N VAL A 189 32.63 -14.69 19.12
CA VAL A 189 33.34 -15.83 19.71
C VAL A 189 34.85 -15.68 19.56
N GLU A 190 35.32 -15.28 18.37
CA GLU A 190 36.73 -15.05 18.10
C GLU A 190 37.31 -13.94 19.01
N GLN A 191 36.58 -12.83 19.17
CA GLN A 191 36.98 -11.75 20.06
C GLN A 191 37.07 -12.19 21.54
N VAL A 192 36.14 -13.03 22.00
CA VAL A 192 36.17 -13.59 23.36
C VAL A 192 37.39 -14.50 23.55
N GLN A 193 37.72 -15.34 22.56
CA GLN A 193 38.90 -16.21 22.62
C GLN A 193 40.21 -15.40 22.67
N TYR A 194 40.37 -14.41 21.79
CA TYR A 194 41.54 -13.54 21.83
C TYR A 194 41.65 -12.75 23.14
N GLY A 195 40.53 -12.19 23.61
CA GLY A 195 40.49 -11.44 24.86
C GLY A 195 40.86 -12.30 26.07
N THR A 196 40.39 -13.54 26.12
CA THR A 196 40.70 -14.49 27.20
C THR A 196 42.18 -14.88 27.17
N THR A 197 42.72 -15.18 25.99
CA THR A 197 44.13 -15.55 25.82
C THR A 197 45.06 -14.40 26.26
N GLN A 198 44.73 -13.15 25.87
CA GLN A 198 45.50 -11.98 26.31
C GLN A 198 45.42 -11.75 27.82
N ARG A 199 44.25 -11.97 28.43
CA ARG A 199 44.10 -11.86 29.90
C ARG A 199 44.94 -12.90 30.62
N LEU A 200 44.92 -14.15 30.16
CA LEU A 200 45.76 -15.22 30.71
C LEU A 200 47.24 -14.89 30.60
N GLN A 201 47.71 -14.45 29.43
CA GLN A 201 49.11 -14.03 29.25
C GLN A 201 49.49 -12.85 30.15
N ARG A 202 48.58 -11.90 30.39
CA ARG A 202 48.83 -10.81 31.34
C ARG A 202 48.92 -11.33 32.77
N THR A 203 48.00 -12.20 33.18
CA THR A 203 48.01 -12.83 34.50
C THR A 203 49.30 -13.62 34.72
N ASP A 204 49.73 -14.42 33.75
CA ASP A 204 50.97 -15.21 33.83
C ASP A 204 52.20 -14.31 33.98
N ARG A 205 52.28 -13.20 33.22
CA ARG A 205 53.35 -12.22 33.38
C ARG A 205 53.34 -11.56 34.75
N THR A 206 52.16 -11.14 35.24
CA THR A 206 52.04 -10.52 36.57
C THR A 206 52.43 -11.49 37.67
N LEU A 207 51.97 -12.74 37.61
CA LEU A 207 52.38 -13.79 38.55
C LEU A 207 53.89 -14.04 38.50
N GLY A 208 54.49 -14.09 37.30
CA GLY A 208 55.94 -14.21 37.13
C GLY A 208 56.70 -13.07 37.83
N THR A 209 56.29 -11.82 37.62
CA THR A 209 56.93 -10.66 38.28
C THR A 209 56.76 -10.66 39.79
N LEU A 210 55.63 -11.13 40.31
CA LEU A 210 55.40 -11.26 41.75
C LEU A 210 56.29 -12.33 42.37
N ILE A 211 56.44 -13.48 41.70
CA ILE A 211 57.34 -14.56 42.14
C ILE A 211 58.79 -14.07 42.17
N GLU A 212 59.22 -13.37 41.12
CA GLU A 212 60.58 -12.81 41.04
C GLU A 212 60.84 -11.80 42.17
N TYR A 213 59.89 -10.89 42.43
CA TYR A 213 59.96 -9.92 43.52
C TYR A 213 60.07 -10.60 44.90
N VAL A 214 59.23 -11.61 45.18
CA VAL A 214 59.28 -12.35 46.45
C VAL A 214 60.61 -13.09 46.61
N ASN A 215 61.15 -13.68 45.53
CA ASN A 215 62.42 -14.38 45.58
C ASN A 215 63.58 -13.41 45.90
N MET A 216 63.63 -12.24 45.26
CA MET A 216 64.63 -11.19 45.56
C MET A 216 64.54 -10.72 47.02
N GLN A 217 63.33 -10.54 47.55
CA GLN A 217 63.14 -10.14 48.95
C GLN A 217 63.60 -11.21 49.95
N SER A 218 63.48 -12.49 49.59
CA SER A 218 63.90 -13.61 50.45
C SER A 218 65.42 -13.80 50.53
N GLN A 219 66.17 -13.44 49.48
CA GLN A 219 67.63 -13.55 49.44
C GLN A 219 68.35 -12.36 50.08
N GLY A 220 67.65 -11.24 50.32
CA GLY A 220 68.19 -10.03 50.94
C GLY A 220 68.13 -9.99 52.48
N ARG A 221 67.86 -11.12 53.13
CA ARG A 221 67.89 -11.31 54.59
C ARG A 221 68.80 -12.48 54.94
#